data_AF-A0A1F3ST14-F1
#
_entry.id   AF-A0A1F3ST14-F1
#
_cell.length_a   1.000
_cell.length_b   1.000
_cell.length_c   1.000
_cell.angle_alpha   90.00
_cell.angle_beta   90.00
_cell.angle_gamma   90.00
#
_symmetry.space_group_name_H-M   'P 1'
#
loop_
_entity.id
_entity.type
_entity.pdbx_description
1 polymer ?
#
loop_
_entity_poly.entity_id
_entity_poly.type
_entity_poly.pdbx_seq_one_letter_code
_entity_poly.pdbx_strand_id
1 'polypeptide(L)'
;MTLKPLAVLLLTLTSFSALAGNLAYRVEQARKRCIAPRQSGLSVEFKNPPAGMVSHYRASTTQWALFPIYRGIFDEFGSVLQGLISGGDEFAVRPNLHSLARELKAKKLREGLTNPQLICLASCVTNNLMEGDEDVFPTTSMDMSVADGKGFCRHFMLTTKYMLERMDIKTNAGFSWDHTFLYYNHGQKKYIFDPTVSDGMSDCQFFSTENL
;
A
#
# COMPACT_ATOMS: atom_id res chain seq x y z
N MET A 1 -45.82 9.75 -28.22
CA MET A 1 -45.09 10.38 -27.10
C MET A 1 -43.95 9.46 -26.70
N THR A 2 -42.73 9.81 -27.06
CA THR A 2 -41.49 9.06 -26.82
C THR A 2 -40.90 9.44 -25.46
N LEU A 3 -40.93 8.51 -24.49
CA LEU A 3 -40.32 8.69 -23.18
C LEU A 3 -38.79 8.48 -23.27
N LYS A 4 -38.11 9.63 -23.36
CA LYS A 4 -36.79 10.05 -22.85
C LYS A 4 -35.70 8.99 -22.53
N PRO A 5 -34.48 9.15 -23.09
CA PRO A 5 -33.25 8.49 -22.61
C PRO A 5 -32.63 9.15 -21.34
N LEU A 6 -33.39 9.92 -20.57
CA LEU A 6 -32.86 10.66 -19.39
C LEU A 6 -32.62 9.79 -18.14
N ALA A 7 -33.21 8.60 -18.06
CA ALA A 7 -33.11 7.77 -16.86
C ALA A 7 -31.75 7.06 -16.71
N VAL A 8 -31.01 6.87 -17.81
CA VAL A 8 -29.70 6.20 -17.78
C VAL A 8 -28.59 7.15 -17.31
N LEU A 9 -28.74 8.46 -17.51
CA LEU A 9 -27.73 9.46 -17.15
C LEU A 9 -27.73 9.83 -15.65
N LEU A 10 -28.82 9.57 -14.92
CA LEU A 10 -28.93 9.90 -13.49
C LEU A 10 -28.38 8.80 -12.56
N LEU A 11 -28.38 7.53 -12.99
CA LEU A 11 -27.87 6.39 -12.22
C LEU A 11 -26.33 6.30 -12.25
N THR A 12 -25.69 6.91 -13.24
CA THR A 12 -24.23 7.01 -13.36
C THR A 12 -23.63 8.22 -12.64
N LEU A 13 -24.42 9.08 -11.98
CA LEU A 13 -23.87 10.23 -11.23
C LEU A 13 -23.83 9.97 -9.72
N THR A 14 -24.67 9.09 -9.20
CA THR A 14 -24.74 8.79 -7.76
C THR A 14 -23.68 7.78 -7.32
N SER A 15 -23.34 6.80 -8.16
CA SER A 15 -22.33 5.77 -7.88
C SER A 15 -20.90 6.34 -7.80
N PHE A 16 -20.54 7.25 -8.71
CA PHE A 16 -19.25 7.96 -8.69
C PHE A 16 -19.10 8.85 -7.45
N SER A 17 -20.20 9.47 -6.98
CA SER A 17 -20.15 10.31 -5.77
C SER A 17 -19.93 9.52 -4.47
N ALA A 18 -20.38 8.26 -4.43
CA ALA A 18 -20.27 7.40 -3.24
C ALA A 18 -18.85 6.80 -3.09
N LEU A 19 -18.24 6.34 -4.20
CA LEU A 19 -16.87 5.82 -4.20
C LEU A 19 -15.83 6.92 -3.97
N ALA A 20 -15.96 8.07 -4.66
CA ALA A 20 -15.11 9.23 -4.43
C ALA A 20 -15.26 9.81 -3.01
N GLY A 21 -16.47 9.80 -2.45
CA GLY A 21 -16.74 10.18 -1.06
C GLY A 21 -16.07 9.26 -0.04
N ASN A 22 -15.99 7.97 -0.34
CA ASN A 22 -15.32 6.96 0.49
C ASN A 22 -13.79 7.14 0.49
N LEU A 23 -13.17 7.33 -0.69
CA LEU A 23 -11.72 7.57 -0.79
C LEU A 23 -11.31 8.86 -0.06
N ALA A 24 -12.01 9.97 -0.29
CA ALA A 24 -11.69 11.24 0.36
C ALA A 24 -11.78 11.15 1.89
N TYR A 25 -12.79 10.43 2.41
CA TYR A 25 -12.94 10.16 3.84
C TYR A 25 -11.74 9.36 4.37
N ARG A 26 -11.36 8.25 3.72
CA ARG A 26 -10.23 7.41 4.14
C ARG A 26 -8.90 8.17 4.11
N VAL A 27 -8.66 8.99 3.07
CA VAL A 27 -7.49 9.87 2.98
C VAL A 27 -7.44 10.83 4.18
N GLU A 28 -8.56 11.44 4.55
CA GLU A 28 -8.63 12.33 5.69
C GLU A 28 -8.42 11.60 7.02
N GLN A 29 -8.94 10.37 7.16
CA GLN A 29 -8.65 9.53 8.33
C GLN A 29 -7.17 9.19 8.43
N ALA A 30 -6.52 8.84 7.31
CA ALA A 30 -5.09 8.58 7.27
C ALA A 30 -4.27 9.81 7.71
N ARG A 31 -4.64 11.01 7.28
CA ARG A 31 -4.03 12.26 7.77
C ARG A 31 -4.19 12.41 9.28
N LYS A 32 -5.42 12.29 9.78
CA LYS A 32 -5.74 12.49 11.21
C LYS A 32 -5.05 11.49 12.13
N ARG A 33 -4.91 10.24 11.68
CA ARG A 33 -4.40 9.14 12.52
C ARG A 33 -2.90 8.93 12.40
N CYS A 34 -2.33 9.08 11.20
CA CYS A 34 -0.93 8.77 10.94
C CYS A 34 -0.04 10.02 10.86
N ILE A 35 -0.54 11.10 10.24
CA ILE A 35 0.30 12.27 9.88
C ILE A 35 0.19 13.41 10.89
N ALA A 36 -1.03 13.78 11.28
CA ALA A 36 -1.29 14.91 12.17
C ALA A 36 -0.74 14.73 13.60
N PRO A 37 -0.86 13.56 14.25
CA PRO A 37 -0.39 13.39 15.62
C PRO A 37 1.13 13.53 15.69
N ARG A 38 1.64 14.20 16.72
CA ARG A 38 3.08 14.26 16.97
C ARG A 38 3.59 12.85 17.29
N GLN A 39 4.62 12.41 16.60
CA GLN A 39 5.14 11.05 16.78
C GLN A 39 6.20 11.02 17.89
N SER A 40 5.77 11.34 19.11
CA SER A 40 6.59 11.13 20.30
C SER A 40 6.40 9.69 20.78
N GLY A 41 7.40 8.83 20.57
CA GLY A 41 7.37 7.45 21.07
C GLY A 41 7.00 6.37 20.06
N LEU A 42 6.98 6.67 18.76
CA LEU A 42 6.90 5.63 17.73
C LEU A 42 8.16 4.76 17.80
N SER A 43 8.05 3.61 18.46
CA SER A 43 9.11 2.61 18.58
C SER A 43 9.19 1.77 17.32
N VAL A 44 10.41 1.52 16.87
CA VAL A 44 10.68 0.61 15.76
C VAL A 44 11.47 -0.57 16.30
N GLU A 45 10.97 -1.77 16.06
CA GLU A 45 11.63 -3.00 16.46
C GLU A 45 12.29 -3.69 15.27
N PHE A 46 13.54 -4.10 15.44
CA PHE A 46 14.24 -4.98 14.52
C PHE A 46 14.45 -6.33 15.19
N LYS A 47 13.84 -7.39 14.69
CA LYS A 47 13.86 -8.72 15.32
C LYS A 47 13.82 -9.86 14.32
N ASN A 48 13.93 -11.08 14.81
CA ASN A 48 13.73 -12.26 13.97
C ASN A 48 12.22 -12.47 13.71
N PRO A 49 11.84 -12.99 12.52
CA PRO A 49 10.47 -13.41 12.29
C PRO A 49 10.07 -14.50 13.29
N PRO A 50 8.85 -14.47 13.85
CA PRO A 50 8.31 -15.57 14.62
C PRO A 50 8.37 -16.88 13.83
N ALA A 51 8.60 -18.02 14.48
CA ALA A 51 8.80 -19.31 13.80
C ALA A 51 7.65 -19.67 12.83
N GLY A 52 6.40 -19.36 13.21
CA GLY A 52 5.22 -19.59 12.36
C GLY A 52 5.12 -18.66 11.13
N MET A 53 5.90 -17.58 11.08
CA MET A 53 5.90 -16.62 9.96
C MET A 53 7.03 -16.85 8.95
N VAL A 54 8.02 -17.66 9.28
CA VAL A 54 9.21 -17.86 8.42
C VAL A 54 8.80 -18.37 7.02
N SER A 55 7.85 -19.29 6.94
CA SER A 55 7.35 -19.81 5.66
C SER A 55 6.70 -18.74 4.79
N HIS A 56 6.01 -17.76 5.39
CA HIS A 56 5.39 -16.64 4.67
C HIS A 56 6.42 -15.69 4.04
N TYR A 57 7.69 -15.76 4.46
CA TYR A 57 8.76 -14.90 3.96
C TYR A 57 9.83 -15.63 3.14
N ARG A 58 9.74 -16.97 3.04
CA ARG A 58 10.64 -17.78 2.22
C ARG A 58 10.12 -17.89 0.79
N ALA A 59 10.92 -17.41 -0.16
CA ALA A 59 10.76 -17.76 -1.57
C ALA A 59 11.71 -18.89 -1.97
N SER A 60 11.17 -19.90 -2.62
CA SER A 60 11.95 -20.91 -3.35
C SER A 60 12.68 -20.30 -4.55
N THR A 61 13.73 -20.97 -5.01
CA THR A 61 14.50 -20.58 -6.21
C THR A 61 13.62 -20.42 -7.45
N THR A 62 12.61 -21.29 -7.60
CA THR A 62 11.65 -21.23 -8.71
C THR A 62 10.81 -19.96 -8.68
N GLN A 63 10.41 -19.50 -7.50
CA GLN A 63 9.64 -18.26 -7.37
C GLN A 63 10.47 -17.03 -7.73
N TRP A 64 11.74 -17.01 -7.33
CA TRP A 64 12.68 -15.97 -7.75
C TRP A 64 12.87 -15.94 -9.28
N ALA A 65 12.94 -17.12 -9.92
CA ALA A 65 13.11 -17.21 -11.37
C ALA A 65 11.88 -16.72 -12.14
N LEU A 66 10.67 -16.96 -11.63
CA LEU A 66 9.42 -16.53 -12.26
C LEU A 66 9.05 -15.08 -11.91
N PHE A 67 9.69 -14.48 -10.90
CA PHE A 67 9.36 -13.15 -10.40
C PHE A 67 9.21 -12.06 -11.49
N PRO A 68 10.11 -11.94 -12.48
CA PRO A 68 9.97 -10.93 -13.54
C PRO A 68 8.69 -11.09 -14.37
N ILE A 69 8.23 -12.34 -14.57
CA ILE A 69 7.01 -12.67 -15.33
C ILE A 69 5.79 -12.25 -14.51
N TYR A 70 5.75 -12.61 -13.23
CA TYR A 70 4.71 -12.15 -12.30
C TYR A 70 4.68 -10.61 -12.27
N ARG A 71 5.82 -9.96 -12.06
CA ARG A 71 5.92 -8.50 -12.02
C ARG A 71 5.40 -7.84 -13.29
N GLY A 72 5.82 -8.30 -14.48
CA GLY A 72 5.40 -7.68 -15.75
C GLY A 72 3.89 -7.81 -16.02
N ILE A 73 3.30 -8.96 -15.71
CA ILE A 73 1.87 -9.22 -15.91
C ILE A 73 1.04 -8.42 -14.91
N PHE A 74 1.46 -8.38 -13.64
CA PHE A 74 0.64 -7.87 -12.55
C PHE A 74 0.90 -6.38 -12.23
N ASP A 75 2.14 -5.89 -12.29
CA ASP A 75 2.46 -4.50 -11.92
C ASP A 75 2.26 -3.50 -13.07
N GLU A 76 2.67 -3.85 -14.29
CA GLU A 76 2.73 -2.89 -15.41
C GLU A 76 1.56 -3.05 -16.39
N PHE A 77 1.31 -4.25 -16.90
CA PHE A 77 0.28 -4.43 -17.94
C PHE A 77 -1.15 -4.42 -17.36
N GLY A 78 -1.39 -5.17 -16.27
CA GLY A 78 -2.70 -5.24 -15.62
C GLY A 78 -3.20 -3.87 -15.11
N SER A 79 -2.32 -3.11 -14.46
CA SER A 79 -2.65 -1.79 -13.90
C SER A 79 -2.91 -0.74 -14.98
N VAL A 80 -2.17 -0.76 -16.09
CA VAL A 80 -2.36 0.19 -17.20
C VAL A 80 -3.64 -0.13 -17.98
N LEU A 81 -3.91 -1.41 -18.26
CA LEU A 81 -5.09 -1.81 -19.01
C LEU A 81 -6.38 -1.60 -18.19
N GLN A 82 -6.37 -1.89 -16.88
CA GLN A 82 -7.53 -1.65 -16.01
C GLN A 82 -7.82 -0.16 -15.86
N GLY A 83 -6.81 0.68 -15.60
CA GLY A 83 -7.02 2.14 -15.49
C GLY A 83 -7.52 2.82 -16.77
N LEU A 84 -7.31 2.20 -17.95
CA LEU A 84 -7.90 2.64 -19.21
C LEU A 84 -9.39 2.25 -19.36
N ILE A 85 -9.83 1.19 -18.68
CA ILE A 85 -11.18 0.63 -18.79
C ILE A 85 -12.13 1.19 -17.72
N SER A 86 -11.63 1.52 -16.52
CA SER A 86 -12.45 1.75 -15.32
C SER A 86 -12.95 3.19 -15.12
N GLY A 87 -12.52 4.17 -15.91
CA GLY A 87 -13.17 5.49 -16.00
C GLY A 87 -13.27 6.29 -14.69
N GLY A 88 -12.34 7.23 -14.47
CA GLY A 88 -12.59 8.44 -13.66
C GLY A 88 -12.03 8.46 -12.24
N ASP A 89 -12.48 7.57 -11.35
CA ASP A 89 -12.19 7.70 -9.90
C ASP A 89 -10.76 7.27 -9.51
N GLU A 90 -10.16 6.34 -10.24
CA GLU A 90 -8.75 5.95 -10.07
C GLU A 90 -7.75 7.08 -10.38
N PHE A 91 -8.15 8.07 -11.20
CA PHE A 91 -7.30 9.23 -11.48
C PHE A 91 -7.08 10.09 -10.22
N ALA A 92 -7.93 9.98 -9.20
CA ALA A 92 -7.77 10.68 -7.93
C ALA A 92 -6.83 9.96 -6.95
N VAL A 93 -6.57 8.66 -7.13
CA VAL A 93 -5.76 7.86 -6.18
C VAL A 93 -4.32 8.35 -6.14
N ARG A 94 -3.63 8.38 -7.28
CA ARG A 94 -2.21 8.75 -7.33
C ARG A 94 -1.95 10.18 -6.85
N PRO A 95 -2.73 11.21 -7.21
CA PRO A 95 -2.61 12.53 -6.61
C PRO A 95 -2.76 12.54 -5.08
N ASN A 96 -3.70 11.77 -4.53
CA ASN A 96 -3.87 11.66 -3.08
C ASN A 96 -2.67 10.97 -2.42
N LEU A 97 -2.19 9.85 -2.96
CA LEU A 97 -0.98 9.16 -2.49
C LEU A 97 0.25 10.05 -2.54
N HIS A 98 0.41 10.86 -3.61
CA HIS A 98 1.46 11.88 -3.69
C HIS A 98 1.34 12.94 -2.60
N SER A 99 0.13 13.42 -2.32
CA SER A 99 -0.08 14.40 -1.25
C SER A 99 0.33 13.83 0.10
N LEU A 100 -0.17 12.63 0.44
CA LEU A 100 0.14 11.94 1.68
C LEU A 100 1.66 11.69 1.84
N ALA A 101 2.33 11.23 0.78
CA ALA A 101 3.78 11.03 0.79
C ALA A 101 4.56 12.35 1.01
N ARG A 102 4.13 13.46 0.39
CA ARG A 102 4.74 14.78 0.64
C ARG A 102 4.53 15.26 2.07
N GLU A 103 3.33 15.07 2.60
CA GLU A 103 2.98 15.43 3.98
C GLU A 103 3.82 14.62 4.99
N LEU A 104 3.99 13.32 4.75
CA LEU A 104 4.89 12.46 5.53
C LEU A 104 6.36 12.88 5.41
N LYS A 105 6.85 13.20 4.21
CA LYS A 105 8.21 13.72 4.00
C LYS A 105 8.44 15.04 4.75
N ALA A 106 7.47 15.95 4.70
CA ALA A 106 7.52 17.20 5.45
C ALA A 106 7.52 16.95 6.96
N LYS A 107 6.68 16.02 7.44
CA LYS A 107 6.64 15.60 8.83
C LYS A 107 7.99 15.06 9.31
N LYS A 108 8.66 14.22 8.52
CA LYS A 108 10.01 13.73 8.81
C LYS A 108 10.99 14.86 9.09
N LEU A 109 10.99 15.91 8.27
CA LEU A 109 11.86 17.06 8.46
C LEU A 109 11.51 17.86 9.72
N ARG A 110 10.22 18.10 9.99
CA ARG A 110 9.77 18.86 11.16
C ARG A 110 10.02 18.14 12.48
N GLU A 111 9.87 16.81 12.50
CA GLU A 111 9.90 16.01 13.73
C GLU A 111 11.18 15.18 13.88
N GLY A 112 12.11 15.26 12.93
CA GLY A 112 13.37 14.52 12.98
C GLY A 112 13.21 13.01 12.87
N LEU A 113 12.22 12.54 12.11
CA LEU A 113 11.90 11.11 12.00
C LEU A 113 12.98 10.34 11.23
N THR A 114 13.23 9.11 11.65
CA THR A 114 14.11 8.17 10.94
C THR A 114 13.39 7.55 9.74
N ASN A 115 14.16 6.97 8.79
CA ASN A 115 13.57 6.23 7.66
C ASN A 115 12.68 5.05 8.11
N PRO A 116 13.08 4.21 9.08
CA PRO A 116 12.21 3.15 9.58
C PRO A 116 10.89 3.69 10.12
N GLN A 117 10.91 4.76 10.91
CA GLN A 117 9.68 5.42 11.39
C GLN A 117 8.80 5.92 10.24
N LEU A 118 9.39 6.49 9.20
CA LEU A 118 8.64 6.94 8.03
C LEU A 118 8.02 5.77 7.25
N ILE A 119 8.67 4.60 7.23
CA ILE A 119 8.11 3.36 6.68
C ILE A 119 6.90 2.89 7.47
N CYS A 120 6.97 2.92 8.81
CA CYS A 120 5.83 2.63 9.66
C CYS A 120 4.64 3.55 9.34
N LEU A 121 4.88 4.87 9.27
CA LEU A 121 3.82 5.83 8.98
C LEU A 121 3.22 5.65 7.58
N ALA A 122 4.02 5.28 6.58
CA ALA A 122 3.52 4.90 5.27
C ALA A 122 2.59 3.68 5.36
N SER A 123 2.96 2.67 6.14
CA SER A 123 2.09 1.51 6.40
C SER A 123 0.79 1.89 7.09
N CYS A 124 0.86 2.77 8.11
CA CYS A 124 -0.34 3.29 8.79
C CYS A 124 -1.28 3.96 7.79
N VAL A 125 -0.73 4.79 6.88
CA VAL A 125 -1.52 5.42 5.84
C VAL A 125 -2.17 4.37 4.95
N THR A 126 -1.42 3.39 4.44
CA THR A 126 -1.96 2.29 3.63
C THR A 126 -3.11 1.57 4.33
N ASN A 127 -2.94 1.21 5.60
CA ASN A 127 -3.96 0.53 6.42
C ASN A 127 -5.21 1.37 6.70
N ASN A 128 -5.13 2.70 6.57
CA ASN A 128 -6.30 3.57 6.65
C ASN A 128 -6.96 3.82 5.29
N LEU A 129 -6.26 3.49 4.18
CA LEU A 129 -6.79 3.61 2.83
C LEU A 129 -7.52 2.35 2.37
N MET A 130 -7.20 1.20 2.94
CA MET A 130 -7.71 -0.10 2.50
C MET A 130 -7.73 -1.12 3.64
N GLU A 131 -8.74 -1.97 3.62
CA GLU A 131 -8.91 -3.12 4.52
C GLU A 131 -8.53 -4.41 3.79
N GLY A 132 -8.11 -5.42 4.56
CA GLY A 132 -7.79 -6.75 4.04
C GLY A 132 -9.06 -7.46 3.55
N ASP A 133 -9.03 -7.94 2.32
CA ASP A 133 -10.13 -8.71 1.73
C ASP A 133 -9.57 -9.84 0.85
N GLU A 134 -9.85 -11.09 1.24
CA GLU A 134 -9.40 -12.30 0.53
C GLU A 134 -10.11 -12.50 -0.81
N ASP A 135 -11.28 -11.88 -1.00
CA ASP A 135 -12.04 -11.97 -2.25
C ASP A 135 -11.47 -11.02 -3.34
N VAL A 136 -10.57 -10.10 -2.97
CA VAL A 136 -9.90 -9.23 -3.94
C VAL A 136 -8.83 -10.02 -4.69
N PHE A 137 -9.03 -10.17 -5.99
CA PHE A 137 -8.05 -10.82 -6.86
C PHE A 137 -6.67 -10.15 -6.74
N PRO A 138 -5.57 -10.92 -6.57
CA PRO A 138 -4.22 -10.36 -6.49
C PRO A 138 -3.79 -9.55 -7.73
N THR A 139 -4.49 -9.74 -8.84
CA THR A 139 -4.25 -9.12 -10.15
C THR A 139 -4.95 -7.77 -10.30
N THR A 140 -5.82 -7.39 -9.37
CA THR A 140 -6.43 -6.06 -9.31
C THR A 140 -5.33 -4.98 -9.23
N SER A 141 -5.58 -3.84 -9.87
CA SER A 141 -4.63 -2.73 -9.85
C SER A 141 -4.52 -2.14 -8.43
N MET A 142 -3.35 -1.59 -8.09
CA MET A 142 -3.18 -0.83 -6.85
C MET A 142 -4.18 0.32 -6.76
N ASP A 143 -4.41 1.01 -7.89
CA ASP A 143 -5.29 2.18 -7.94
C ASP A 143 -6.75 1.76 -7.66
N MET A 144 -7.23 0.66 -8.24
CA MET A 144 -8.55 0.08 -7.96
C MET A 144 -8.70 -0.31 -6.49
N SER A 145 -7.75 -1.08 -5.94
CA SER A 145 -7.83 -1.51 -4.54
C SER A 145 -7.86 -0.34 -3.56
N VAL A 146 -7.13 0.75 -3.83
CA VAL A 146 -7.17 1.95 -3.00
C VAL A 146 -8.47 2.72 -3.19
N ALA A 147 -9.01 2.80 -4.42
CA ALA A 147 -10.29 3.44 -4.70
C ALA A 147 -11.45 2.71 -4.01
N ASP A 148 -11.48 1.39 -4.08
CA ASP A 148 -12.49 0.54 -3.44
C ASP A 148 -12.28 0.47 -1.92
N GLY A 149 -11.02 0.54 -1.48
CA GLY A 149 -10.62 0.43 -0.07
C GLY A 149 -10.53 -0.99 0.42
N LYS A 150 -10.28 -1.92 -0.49
CA LYS A 150 -10.13 -3.33 -0.22
C LYS A 150 -8.92 -3.83 -0.98
N GLY A 151 -8.11 -4.65 -0.33
CA GLY A 151 -7.03 -5.28 -1.05
C GLY A 151 -6.44 -6.49 -0.36
N PHE A 152 -5.77 -7.28 -1.17
CA PHE A 152 -4.90 -8.37 -0.76
C PHE A 152 -3.47 -7.88 -0.42
N CYS A 153 -2.62 -8.75 0.15
CA CYS A 153 -1.27 -8.38 0.63
C CYS A 153 -0.41 -7.62 -0.38
N ARG A 154 -0.53 -7.96 -1.67
CA ARG A 154 0.13 -7.27 -2.78
C ARG A 154 -0.23 -5.78 -2.85
N HIS A 155 -1.49 -5.43 -2.67
CA HIS A 155 -1.94 -4.05 -2.78
C HIS A 155 -1.43 -3.21 -1.60
N PHE A 156 -1.36 -3.79 -0.40
CA PHE A 156 -0.73 -3.16 0.77
C PHE A 156 0.76 -2.88 0.52
N MET A 157 1.47 -3.89 0.00
CA MET A 157 2.89 -3.79 -0.35
C MET A 157 3.14 -2.72 -1.42
N LEU A 158 2.38 -2.73 -2.52
CA LEU A 158 2.52 -1.79 -3.63
C LEU A 158 2.17 -0.35 -3.22
N THR A 159 1.07 -0.14 -2.52
CA THR A 159 0.65 1.19 -2.05
C THR A 159 1.68 1.79 -1.11
N THR A 160 2.18 0.98 -0.17
CA THR A 160 3.24 1.41 0.76
C THR A 160 4.51 1.74 -0.01
N LYS A 161 4.95 0.85 -0.92
CA LYS A 161 6.13 1.07 -1.76
C LYS A 161 6.03 2.36 -2.58
N TYR A 162 4.89 2.60 -3.20
CA TYR A 162 4.63 3.79 -4.01
C TYR A 162 4.86 5.07 -3.20
N MET A 163 4.32 5.13 -1.97
CA MET A 163 4.55 6.27 -1.08
C MET A 163 6.02 6.41 -0.69
N LEU A 164 6.70 5.31 -0.35
CA LEU A 164 8.11 5.31 0.04
C LEU A 164 9.02 5.84 -1.06
N GLU A 165 8.77 5.47 -2.32
CA GLU A 165 9.53 5.98 -3.46
C GLU A 165 9.41 7.49 -3.60
N ARG A 166 8.23 8.07 -3.31
CA ARG A 166 8.03 9.53 -3.32
C ARG A 166 8.63 10.26 -2.12
N MET A 167 9.01 9.51 -1.09
CA MET A 167 9.76 10.01 0.06
C MET A 167 11.26 9.76 -0.07
N ASP A 168 11.73 9.30 -1.24
CA ASP A 168 13.11 8.91 -1.52
C ASP A 168 13.64 7.78 -0.62
N ILE A 169 12.74 6.92 -0.13
CA ILE A 169 13.10 5.71 0.64
C ILE A 169 13.15 4.53 -0.32
N LYS A 170 14.36 4.00 -0.52
CA LYS A 170 14.58 2.81 -1.35
C LYS A 170 14.13 1.54 -0.64
N THR A 171 13.16 0.86 -1.22
CA THR A 171 12.74 -0.50 -0.86
C THR A 171 12.62 -1.36 -2.11
N ASN A 172 12.79 -2.67 -1.94
CA ASN A 172 12.53 -3.65 -3.00
C ASN A 172 11.30 -4.47 -2.62
N ALA A 173 10.46 -4.81 -3.59
CA ALA A 173 9.38 -5.75 -3.33
C ALA A 173 9.94 -7.16 -3.07
N GLY A 174 9.35 -7.86 -2.12
CA GLY A 174 9.63 -9.25 -1.76
C GLY A 174 8.35 -10.07 -1.86
N PHE A 175 8.51 -11.36 -2.17
CA PHE A 175 7.40 -12.27 -2.49
C PHE A 175 7.69 -13.64 -1.89
N SER A 176 6.65 -14.36 -1.55
CA SER A 176 6.63 -15.79 -1.22
C SER A 176 5.48 -16.46 -1.98
N TRP A 177 5.05 -17.65 -1.56
CA TRP A 177 4.00 -18.40 -2.28
C TRP A 177 2.63 -17.76 -2.14
N ASP A 178 2.34 -17.27 -0.95
CA ASP A 178 1.05 -16.74 -0.54
C ASP A 178 1.12 -15.26 -0.14
N HIS A 179 2.33 -14.68 -0.08
CA HIS A 179 2.52 -13.38 0.55
C HIS A 179 3.48 -12.44 -0.18
N THR A 180 3.31 -11.14 0.08
CA THR A 180 4.19 -10.09 -0.45
C THR A 180 4.53 -9.08 0.63
N PHE A 181 5.73 -8.53 0.56
CA PHE A 181 6.29 -7.66 1.60
C PHE A 181 7.38 -6.76 1.00
N LEU A 182 7.99 -5.91 1.82
CA LEU A 182 9.06 -5.00 1.41
C LEU A 182 10.39 -5.41 2.01
N TYR A 183 11.43 -5.42 1.19
CA TYR A 183 12.81 -5.42 1.66
C TYR A 183 13.31 -4.00 1.85
N TYR A 184 13.87 -3.74 3.03
CA TYR A 184 14.49 -2.48 3.40
C TYR A 184 15.91 -2.71 3.90
N ASN A 185 16.86 -1.94 3.37
CA ASN A 185 18.24 -1.98 3.83
C ASN A 185 18.45 -0.95 4.95
N HIS A 186 18.91 -1.41 6.11
CA HIS A 186 19.29 -0.56 7.23
C HIS A 186 20.76 -0.81 7.59
N GLY A 187 21.63 0.12 7.22
CA GLY A 187 23.07 -0.10 7.23
C GLY A 187 23.45 -1.19 6.22
N GLN A 188 24.21 -2.20 6.68
CA GLN A 188 24.62 -3.35 5.86
C GLN A 188 23.62 -4.52 5.91
N LYS A 189 22.56 -4.40 6.71
CA LYS A 189 21.58 -5.47 6.92
C LYS A 189 20.33 -5.25 6.09
N LYS A 190 19.75 -6.36 5.63
CA LYS A 190 18.48 -6.41 4.90
C LYS A 190 17.39 -6.89 5.84
N TYR A 191 16.28 -6.17 5.87
CA TYR A 191 15.10 -6.47 6.69
C TYR A 191 13.87 -6.59 5.81
N ILE A 192 12.90 -7.37 6.30
CA ILE A 192 11.54 -7.42 5.79
C ILE A 192 10.68 -6.44 6.59
N PHE A 193 9.86 -5.69 5.88
CA PHE A 193 8.76 -4.92 6.42
C PHE A 193 7.48 -5.40 5.75
N ASP A 194 6.48 -5.77 6.54
CA ASP A 194 5.21 -6.31 6.06
C ASP A 194 4.06 -5.34 6.39
N PRO A 195 3.54 -4.62 5.38
CA PRO A 195 2.47 -3.65 5.63
C PRO A 195 1.11 -4.27 5.96
N THR A 196 0.93 -5.59 5.77
CA THR A 196 -0.32 -6.28 6.17
C THR A 196 -0.35 -6.70 7.63
N VAL A 197 0.83 -6.87 8.24
CA VAL A 197 0.96 -7.29 9.64
C VAL A 197 1.27 -6.09 10.53
N SER A 198 1.93 -5.06 9.98
CA SER A 198 2.26 -3.84 10.71
C SER A 198 1.23 -2.73 10.45
N ASP A 199 0.44 -2.41 11.48
CA ASP A 199 -0.44 -1.23 11.50
C ASP A 199 0.32 0.10 11.39
N GLY A 200 1.66 0.05 11.49
CA GLY A 200 2.57 1.17 11.34
C GLY A 200 2.61 2.16 12.51
N MET A 201 1.86 1.91 13.59
CA MET A 201 1.75 2.80 14.74
C MET A 201 2.06 2.09 16.05
N SER A 202 1.32 1.03 16.37
CA SER A 202 1.51 0.26 17.60
C SER A 202 2.43 -0.93 17.40
N ASP A 203 2.55 -1.41 16.16
CA ASP A 203 3.30 -2.63 15.84
C ASP A 203 4.29 -2.45 14.68
N CYS A 204 5.19 -1.47 14.78
CA CYS A 204 6.19 -1.27 13.74
C CYS A 204 7.40 -2.20 13.89
N GLN A 205 7.36 -3.31 13.15
CA GLN A 205 8.38 -4.36 13.22
C GLN A 205 9.07 -4.57 11.87
N PHE A 206 10.38 -4.81 11.94
CA PHE A 206 11.24 -5.19 10.83
C PHE A 206 11.86 -6.56 11.11
N PHE A 207 11.65 -7.52 10.23
CA PHE A 207 12.14 -8.89 10.40
C PHE A 207 13.48 -9.11 9.71
N SER A 208 14.46 -9.64 10.42
CA SER A 208 15.77 -9.97 9.85
C SER A 208 15.65 -11.07 8.79
N THR A 209 16.36 -10.90 7.66
CA THR A 209 16.45 -11.95 6.64
C THR A 209 17.53 -12.99 6.93
N GLU A 210 18.35 -12.81 7.97
CA GLU A 210 19.50 -13.70 8.26
C GLU A 210 19.08 -15.13 8.65
N ASN A 211 17.83 -15.32 9.08
CA ASN A 211 17.27 -16.60 9.51
C ASN A 211 16.15 -17.11 8.59
N LEU A 212 16.04 -16.54 7.39
CA LEU A 212 15.12 -16.98 6.34
C LEU A 212 15.80 -17.98 5.42
#